data_AF-A0A0P0HYV7-F1
#
_entry.id   AF-A0A0P0HYV7-F1
#
_cell.length_a   1.000
_cell.length_b   1.000
_cell.length_c   1.000
_cell.angle_alpha   90.00
_cell.angle_beta   90.00
_cell.angle_gamma   90.00
#
_symmetry.space_group_name_H-M   'P 1'
#
loop_
_entity.id
_entity.type
_entity.pdbx_description
1 polymer ?
#
loop_
_entity_poly.entity_id
_entity_poly.type
_entity_poly.pdbx_seq_one_letter_code
_entity_poly.pdbx_strand_id
1 'polypeptide(L)'
;SIWGASAPPIPYTTNHKGQGPTWANSLFEDNAEFGLGMLLGVDAIRDTLATQVKAALDNAPDVPLDAGLSACLSDWLANKEQGEGTRERAEKVVTLLASQTPGKNPHTDSIYAHRDYLAKHSHWIFGGDGWAYDIGW
;
A
#
# COMPACT_ATOMS: atom_id res chain seq x y z
N SER A 1 6.98 19.20 -12.05
CA SER A 1 5.55 19.52 -12.30
C SER A 1 5.26 19.73 -13.79
N ILE A 2 5.94 20.65 -14.49
CA ILE A 2 5.63 21.01 -15.90
C ILE A 2 5.71 19.81 -16.86
N TRP A 3 6.89 19.23 -17.07
CA TRP A 3 7.01 18.05 -17.93
C TRP A 3 6.33 16.80 -17.35
N GLY A 4 6.02 16.79 -16.04
CA GLY A 4 5.50 15.64 -15.32
C GLY A 4 3.97 15.51 -15.32
N ALA A 5 3.24 16.61 -15.51
CA ALA A 5 1.77 16.62 -15.51
C ALA A 5 1.14 17.90 -16.14
N SER A 6 1.73 18.44 -17.22
CA SER A 6 1.04 19.44 -18.03
C SER A 6 0.01 18.76 -18.92
N ALA A 7 -1.27 18.92 -18.60
CA ALA A 7 -2.37 18.32 -19.35
C ALA A 7 -2.37 18.73 -20.85
N PRO A 8 -2.81 17.85 -21.77
CA PRO A 8 -3.28 16.48 -21.52
C PRO A 8 -2.22 15.35 -21.42
N PRO A 9 -0.96 15.45 -21.90
CA PRO A 9 -0.06 14.31 -21.86
C PRO A 9 0.45 14.03 -20.44
N ILE A 10 0.38 12.77 -20.03
CA ILE A 10 0.93 12.29 -18.76
C ILE A 10 2.08 11.30 -19.07
N PRO A 11 3.34 11.59 -18.69
CA PRO A 11 4.49 10.76 -19.04
C PRO A 11 4.64 9.51 -18.17
N TYR A 12 4.08 9.51 -16.96
CA TYR A 12 4.08 8.32 -16.10
C TYR A 12 3.15 7.26 -16.67
N THR A 13 3.61 6.02 -16.70
CA THR A 13 2.88 4.89 -17.27
C THR A 13 2.88 3.70 -16.30
N THR A 14 2.11 2.67 -16.65
CA THR A 14 1.98 1.45 -15.87
C THR A 14 2.77 0.30 -16.51
N ASN A 15 3.12 -0.68 -15.69
CA ASN A 15 3.63 -1.96 -16.18
C ASN A 15 2.49 -2.81 -16.77
N HIS A 16 2.81 -4.00 -17.28
CA HIS A 16 1.83 -4.94 -17.85
C HIS A 16 0.74 -5.43 -16.87
N LYS A 17 0.93 -5.23 -15.56
CA LYS A 17 -0.06 -5.52 -14.50
C LYS A 17 -0.94 -4.31 -14.15
N GLY A 18 -0.80 -3.18 -14.86
CA GLY A 18 -1.52 -1.95 -14.56
C GLY A 18 -0.98 -1.19 -13.34
N GLN A 19 0.21 -1.54 -12.83
CA GLN A 19 0.82 -0.92 -11.67
C GLN A 19 1.83 0.14 -12.12
N GLY A 20 1.78 1.33 -11.53
CA GLY A 20 2.70 2.41 -11.85
C GLY A 20 2.76 3.45 -10.72
N PRO A 21 3.59 4.49 -10.88
CA PRO A 21 3.63 5.60 -9.93
C PRO A 21 2.30 6.34 -9.92
N THR A 22 1.71 6.51 -8.74
CA THR A 22 0.68 7.53 -8.53
C THR A 22 1.37 8.88 -8.42
N TRP A 23 0.98 9.85 -9.24
CA TRP A 23 1.60 11.17 -9.28
C TRP A 23 0.61 12.26 -8.86
N ALA A 24 1.08 13.19 -8.04
CA ALA A 24 0.34 14.38 -7.64
C ALA A 24 1.30 15.56 -7.46
N ASN A 25 0.78 16.77 -7.59
CA ASN A 25 1.48 18.01 -7.30
C ASN A 25 0.52 18.92 -6.55
N SER A 26 0.88 19.28 -5.31
CA SER A 26 0.11 20.21 -4.50
C SER A 26 0.48 21.64 -4.90
N LEU A 27 1.31 22.33 -4.11
CA LEU A 27 1.78 23.67 -4.36
C LEU A 27 3.31 23.71 -4.43
N PHE A 28 3.85 24.90 -4.60
CA PHE A 28 5.29 25.06 -4.76
C PHE A 28 6.01 25.00 -3.41
N GLU A 29 5.38 25.53 -2.38
CA GLU A 29 5.87 25.69 -1.02
C GLU A 29 5.68 24.45 -0.12
N ASP A 30 4.68 23.60 -0.39
CA ASP A 30 4.20 22.57 0.55
C ASP A 30 4.57 21.12 0.17
N ASN A 31 5.47 20.94 -0.80
CA ASN A 31 5.71 19.64 -1.41
C ASN A 31 6.29 18.61 -0.41
N ALA A 32 7.00 19.04 0.63
CA ALA A 32 7.52 18.17 1.68
C ALA A 32 6.39 17.65 2.58
N GLU A 33 5.57 18.55 3.10
CA GLU A 33 4.45 18.30 4.00
C GLU A 33 3.35 17.52 3.27
N PHE A 34 3.14 17.80 1.99
CA PHE A 34 2.23 17.05 1.13
C PHE A 34 2.66 15.58 1.02
N GLY A 35 3.94 15.33 0.73
CA GLY A 35 4.49 13.97 0.70
C GLY A 35 4.44 13.27 2.07
N LEU A 36 4.71 14.00 3.16
CA LEU A 36 4.59 13.48 4.53
C LEU A 36 3.13 13.09 4.84
N GLY A 37 2.16 13.92 4.46
CA GLY A 37 0.74 13.62 4.64
C GLY A 37 0.32 12.34 3.92
N MET A 38 0.82 12.12 2.69
CA MET A 38 0.57 10.86 1.97
C MET A 38 1.17 9.65 2.67
N LEU A 39 2.42 9.77 3.14
CA LEU A 39 3.09 8.70 3.88
C LEU A 39 2.28 8.30 5.12
N LEU A 40 1.90 9.28 5.94
CA LEU A 40 1.12 9.04 7.15
C LEU A 40 -0.25 8.43 6.85
N GLY A 41 -0.89 8.84 5.75
CA GLY A 41 -2.15 8.23 5.30
C GLY A 41 -1.99 6.76 4.92
N VAL A 42 -0.93 6.42 4.17
CA VAL A 42 -0.63 5.03 3.81
C VAL A 42 -0.29 4.19 5.05
N ASP A 43 0.49 4.74 5.98
CA ASP A 43 0.87 4.06 7.22
C ASP A 43 -0.37 3.76 8.08
N ALA A 44 -1.30 4.71 8.23
CA ALA A 44 -2.55 4.51 8.98
C ALA A 44 -3.41 3.36 8.40
N ILE A 45 -3.51 3.29 7.07
CA ILE A 45 -4.23 2.20 6.38
C ILE A 45 -3.51 0.87 6.64
N ARG A 46 -2.19 0.83 6.52
CA ARG A 46 -1.39 -0.39 6.71
C ARG A 46 -1.36 -0.88 8.16
N ASP A 47 -1.42 0.01 9.14
CA ASP A 47 -1.52 -0.36 10.56
C ASP A 47 -2.91 -0.88 10.92
N THR A 48 -3.95 -0.31 10.31
CA THR A 48 -5.31 -0.86 10.39
C THR A 48 -5.35 -2.28 9.80
N LEU A 49 -4.74 -2.47 8.62
CA LEU A 49 -4.63 -3.77 7.98
C LEU A 49 -3.85 -4.76 8.85
N ALA A 50 -2.74 -4.36 9.47
CA ALA A 50 -1.97 -5.21 10.38
C ALA A 50 -2.79 -5.64 11.60
N THR A 51 -3.61 -4.74 12.15
CA THR A 51 -4.54 -5.05 13.25
C THR A 51 -5.60 -6.06 12.81
N GLN A 52 -6.17 -5.90 11.62
CA GLN A 52 -7.14 -6.84 11.05
C GLN A 52 -6.53 -8.22 10.79
N VAL A 53 -5.31 -8.28 10.26
CA VAL A 53 -4.57 -9.52 10.03
C VAL A 53 -4.29 -10.23 11.35
N LYS A 54 -3.83 -9.50 12.37
CA LYS A 54 -3.61 -10.07 13.70
C LYS A 54 -4.90 -10.64 14.29
N ALA A 55 -5.99 -9.89 14.23
CA ALA A 55 -7.30 -10.37 14.70
C ALA A 55 -7.76 -11.62 13.93
N ALA A 56 -7.53 -11.69 12.61
CA ALA A 56 -7.87 -12.85 11.80
C ALA A 56 -7.07 -14.10 12.21
N LEU A 57 -5.80 -13.93 12.57
CA LEU A 57 -4.92 -15.00 13.05
C LEU A 57 -5.31 -15.46 14.47
N ASP A 58 -5.70 -14.52 15.33
CA ASP A 58 -6.06 -14.77 16.73
C ASP A 58 -7.47 -15.39 16.87
N ASN A 59 -8.42 -15.05 16.00
CA ASN A 59 -9.82 -15.53 16.01
C ASN A 59 -10.01 -16.94 15.43
N ALA A 60 -8.99 -17.80 15.55
CA ALA A 60 -9.00 -19.20 15.11
C ALA A 60 -10.21 -20.07 15.56
N PRO A 61 -10.97 -19.78 16.64
CA PRO A 61 -12.08 -20.66 17.04
C PRO A 61 -13.37 -20.56 16.20
N ASP A 62 -13.75 -19.38 15.70
CA ASP A 62 -15.10 -19.17 15.13
C ASP A 62 -15.18 -19.37 13.61
N VAL A 63 -14.14 -18.94 12.88
CA VAL A 63 -14.00 -19.17 11.43
C VAL A 63 -12.53 -19.42 11.11
N PRO A 64 -12.06 -20.68 11.16
CA PRO A 64 -10.64 -21.00 11.00
C PRO A 64 -10.16 -20.62 9.60
N LEU A 65 -9.00 -19.96 9.55
CA LEU A 65 -8.28 -19.69 8.33
C LEU A 65 -7.64 -20.98 7.81
N ASP A 66 -7.55 -21.12 6.49
CA ASP A 66 -6.72 -22.14 5.87
C ASP A 66 -5.27 -22.03 6.37
N ALA A 67 -4.58 -23.16 6.53
CA ALA A 67 -3.22 -23.19 7.06
C ALA A 67 -2.23 -22.44 6.16
N GLY A 68 -2.40 -22.52 4.84
CA GLY A 68 -1.58 -21.79 3.88
C GLY A 68 -1.81 -20.28 3.93
N LEU A 69 -3.08 -19.86 4.05
CA LEU A 69 -3.43 -18.44 4.22
C LEU A 69 -2.90 -17.89 5.55
N SER A 70 -3.05 -18.64 6.65
CA SER A 70 -2.51 -18.27 7.96
C SER A 70 -0.99 -18.07 7.91
N ALA A 71 -0.26 -18.98 7.26
CA ALA A 71 1.19 -18.86 7.09
C ALA A 71 1.59 -17.61 6.28
N CYS A 72 0.87 -17.32 5.18
CA CYS A 72 1.16 -16.14 4.36
C CYS A 72 0.84 -14.83 5.09
N LEU A 73 -0.24 -14.79 5.86
CA LEU A 73 -0.62 -13.63 6.66
C LEU A 73 0.38 -13.37 7.80
N SER A 74 0.86 -14.43 8.47
CA SER A 74 1.91 -14.33 9.48
C SER A 74 3.24 -13.84 8.90
N ASP A 75 3.64 -14.36 7.73
CA ASP A 75 4.85 -13.90 7.01
C ASP A 75 4.73 -12.43 6.61
N TRP A 76 3.57 -12.03 6.06
CA TRP A 76 3.32 -10.64 5.73
C TRP A 76 3.40 -9.74 6.96
N LEU A 77 2.77 -10.12 8.08
CA LEU A 77 2.76 -9.32 9.31
C LEU A 77 4.17 -9.14 9.88
N ALA A 78 4.98 -10.20 9.90
CA ALA A 78 6.36 -10.15 10.37
C ALA A 78 7.27 -9.28 9.47
N ASN A 79 6.98 -9.23 8.17
CA ASN A 79 7.84 -8.59 7.17
C ASN A 79 7.16 -7.38 6.50
N LYS A 80 6.13 -6.78 7.12
CA LYS A 80 5.32 -5.71 6.50
C LYS A 80 6.17 -4.51 6.11
N GLU A 81 7.17 -4.16 6.93
CA GLU A 81 8.05 -3.01 6.72
C GLU A 81 9.25 -3.26 5.80
N GLN A 82 9.47 -4.51 5.39
CA GLN A 82 10.56 -4.85 4.48
C GLN A 82 10.15 -4.58 3.03
N GLY A 83 10.93 -3.76 2.33
CA GLY A 83 10.69 -3.45 0.91
C GLY A 83 11.04 -4.61 -0.02
N GLU A 84 12.13 -5.31 0.26
CA GLU A 84 12.53 -6.49 -0.51
C GLU A 84 11.49 -7.60 -0.38
N GLY A 85 11.12 -8.21 -1.51
CA GLY A 85 10.09 -9.26 -1.59
C GLY A 85 8.66 -8.83 -1.21
N THR A 86 8.39 -7.53 -0.96
CA THR A 86 7.07 -7.08 -0.50
C THR A 86 5.96 -7.39 -1.50
N ARG A 87 6.25 -7.27 -2.81
CA ARG A 87 5.30 -7.59 -3.88
C ARG A 87 4.97 -9.08 -3.91
N GLU A 88 5.97 -9.94 -3.78
CA GLU A 88 5.77 -11.39 -3.78
C GLU A 88 4.96 -11.85 -2.56
N ARG A 89 5.24 -11.28 -1.38
CA ARG A 89 4.44 -11.53 -0.17
C ARG A 89 2.99 -11.09 -0.35
N ALA A 90 2.79 -9.88 -0.87
CA ALA A 90 1.45 -9.36 -1.16
C ALA A 90 0.70 -10.23 -2.17
N GLU A 91 1.32 -10.59 -3.31
CA GLU A 91 0.70 -11.40 -4.36
C GLU A 91 0.26 -12.78 -3.85
N LYS A 92 1.05 -13.43 -2.98
CA LYS A 92 0.68 -14.70 -2.32
C LYS A 92 -0.58 -14.53 -1.47
N VAL A 93 -0.62 -13.51 -0.62
CA VAL A 93 -1.78 -13.21 0.25
C VAL A 93 -3.01 -12.90 -0.60
N VAL A 94 -2.89 -12.03 -1.61
CA VAL A 94 -4.00 -11.66 -2.49
C VAL A 94 -4.56 -12.87 -3.23
N THR A 95 -3.70 -13.75 -3.74
CA THR A 95 -4.12 -14.96 -4.45
C THR A 95 -4.95 -15.88 -3.55
N LEU A 96 -4.50 -16.11 -2.32
CA LEU A 96 -5.20 -16.97 -1.35
C LEU A 96 -6.49 -16.35 -0.80
N LEU A 97 -6.52 -15.03 -0.65
CA LEU A 97 -7.74 -14.30 -0.28
C LEU A 97 -8.78 -14.33 -1.42
N ALA A 98 -8.34 -14.16 -2.67
CA ALA A 98 -9.22 -14.21 -3.84
C ALA A 98 -9.87 -15.60 -4.06
N SER A 99 -9.25 -16.68 -3.57
CA SER A 99 -9.84 -18.01 -3.59
C SER A 99 -10.85 -18.28 -2.47
N GLN A 100 -11.01 -17.37 -1.51
CA GLN A 100 -12.01 -17.51 -0.45
C GLN A 100 -13.42 -17.22 -0.97
N THR A 101 -14.43 -17.83 -0.35
CA THR A 101 -15.83 -17.51 -0.65
C THR A 101 -16.19 -16.15 -0.05
N PRO A 102 -16.58 -15.14 -0.86
CA PRO A 102 -16.97 -13.83 -0.35
C PRO A 102 -18.13 -13.93 0.65
N GLY A 103 -18.08 -13.17 1.74
CA GLY A 103 -19.11 -13.14 2.77
C GLY A 103 -19.04 -14.28 3.78
N LYS A 104 -18.16 -15.27 3.58
CA LYS A 104 -17.99 -16.40 4.50
C LYS A 104 -17.19 -16.04 5.74
N ASN A 105 -16.15 -15.22 5.58
CA ASN A 105 -15.30 -14.77 6.69
C ASN A 105 -15.12 -13.25 6.60
N PRO A 106 -15.76 -12.47 7.49
CA PRO A 106 -15.63 -11.02 7.52
C PRO A 106 -14.18 -10.53 7.61
N HIS A 107 -13.29 -11.30 8.24
CA HIS A 107 -11.88 -10.96 8.33
C HIS A 107 -11.18 -11.03 6.97
N THR A 108 -11.38 -12.11 6.21
CA THR A 108 -10.75 -12.25 4.89
C THR A 108 -11.29 -11.23 3.90
N ASP A 109 -12.59 -10.92 3.97
CA ASP A 109 -13.23 -9.92 3.11
C ASP A 109 -12.67 -8.52 3.40
N SER A 110 -12.52 -8.17 4.67
CA SER A 110 -11.99 -6.86 5.09
C SER A 110 -10.53 -6.66 4.68
N ILE A 111 -9.69 -7.70 4.84
CA ILE A 111 -8.28 -7.69 4.41
C ILE A 111 -8.21 -7.59 2.87
N TYR A 112 -9.04 -8.34 2.14
CA TYR A 112 -9.06 -8.32 0.68
C TYR A 112 -9.51 -6.97 0.11
N ALA A 113 -10.44 -6.27 0.78
CA ALA A 113 -10.86 -4.94 0.38
C ALA A 113 -9.69 -3.93 0.33
N HIS A 114 -8.67 -4.11 1.18
CA HIS A 114 -7.48 -3.25 1.25
C HIS A 114 -6.22 -3.88 0.65
N ARG A 115 -6.38 -4.89 -0.21
CA ARG A 115 -5.27 -5.66 -0.80
C ARG A 115 -4.17 -4.84 -1.46
N ASP A 116 -4.50 -3.68 -2.03
CA ASP A 116 -3.53 -2.79 -2.70
C ASP A 116 -2.51 -2.17 -1.72
N TYR A 117 -2.78 -2.25 -0.41
CA TYR A 117 -1.90 -1.81 0.67
C TYR A 117 -1.07 -2.94 1.29
N LEU A 118 -1.20 -4.19 0.82
CA LEU A 118 -0.36 -5.30 1.30
C LEU A 118 1.11 -5.07 0.90
N ALA A 119 1.36 -4.66 -0.34
CA ALA A 119 2.70 -4.27 -0.76
C ALA A 119 3.10 -2.96 -0.08
N LYS A 120 4.33 -2.88 0.43
CA LYS A 120 4.89 -1.64 0.99
C LYS A 120 5.03 -0.62 -0.14
N HIS A 121 4.46 0.56 0.05
CA HIS A 121 4.59 1.67 -0.89
C HIS A 121 5.91 2.41 -0.68
N SER A 122 6.45 2.96 -1.76
CA SER A 122 7.63 3.83 -1.73
C SER A 122 7.19 5.24 -2.02
N HIS A 123 7.38 6.14 -1.06
CA HIS A 123 7.06 7.56 -1.21
C HIS A 123 8.30 8.31 -1.73
N TRP A 124 8.10 9.13 -2.77
CA TRP A 124 9.13 9.96 -3.36
C TRP A 124 8.62 11.39 -3.43
N ILE A 125 9.41 12.33 -2.91
CA ILE A 125 9.13 13.76 -2.95
C ILE A 125 10.08 14.37 -3.98
N PHE A 126 9.53 14.86 -5.09
CA PHE A 126 10.29 15.43 -6.20
C PHE A 126 10.16 16.95 -6.20
N GLY A 127 11.29 17.66 -6.23
CA GLY A 127 11.32 19.10 -6.41
C GLY A 127 12.70 19.58 -6.86
N GLY A 128 12.76 20.82 -7.33
CA GLY A 128 14.01 21.49 -7.69
C GLY A 128 14.72 22.10 -6.48
N ASP A 129 15.88 22.69 -6.74
CA ASP A 129 16.69 23.39 -5.74
C ASP A 129 15.95 24.62 -5.17
N GLY A 130 15.29 25.44 -5.99
CA GLY A 130 14.53 26.59 -5.47
C GLY A 130 13.38 26.23 -4.52
N TRP A 131 12.83 25.00 -4.63
CA TRP A 131 11.92 24.49 -3.59
C TRP A 131 12.68 24.10 -2.33
N ALA A 132 13.72 23.27 -2.46
CA ALA A 132 14.42 22.67 -1.33
C ALA A 132 15.29 23.64 -0.52
N TYR A 133 15.73 24.76 -1.12
CA TYR A 133 16.63 25.74 -0.49
C TYR A 133 15.94 27.05 -0.10
N ASP A 134 14.79 27.38 -0.69
CA ASP A 134 14.13 28.66 -0.47
C ASP A 134 12.67 28.47 -0.03
N ILE A 135 11.73 28.32 -0.98
CA ILE A 135 10.29 28.52 -0.71
C ILE A 135 9.64 27.40 0.10
N GLY A 136 10.27 26.23 0.19
CA GLY A 136 9.78 25.06 0.93
C GLY A 136 10.78 24.49 1.94
N TRP A 137 11.69 25.33 2.46
CA TRP A 137 12.64 24.97 3.52
C TRP A 137 12.11 25.25 4.93
#